data_AF-A0A414JN94-F1
#
_entry.id   AF-A0A414JN94-F1
#
_cell.length_a   1.000
_cell.length_b   1.000
_cell.length_c   1.000
_cell.angle_alpha   90.00
_cell.angle_beta   90.00
_cell.angle_gamma   90.00
#
_symmetry.space_group_name_H-M   'P 1'
#
loop_
_entity.id
_entity.type
_entity.pdbx_description
1 polymer ?
#
loop_
_entity_poly.entity_id
_entity_poly.type
_entity_poly.pdbx_seq_one_letter_code
_entity_poly.pdbx_strand_id
1 'polypeptide(L)'
;MNKLTLPPIPDIKEIKQFAINGWTLGEIHGLSHWQRVERNGILLSLIMCNGELCFRKEVNIKVVCLFAYLHDKCRLNNETDLKHGERAADMLYTMRDTLLKDLDNKEFSLLEQACRLHTTIHKTGNPTIDICFDADRLDLKRVGITPCPDKMATSCGEYYAMDTLRFMALDMNIPPITTDV
;
A
#
# COMPACT_ATOMS: atom_id res chain seq x y z
N MET A 1 -4.09 3.56 30.72
CA MET A 1 -3.26 4.00 29.58
C MET A 1 -4.20 4.53 28.52
N ASN A 2 -3.99 5.74 28.00
CA ASN A 2 -4.81 6.22 26.88
C ASN A 2 -4.61 5.27 25.70
N LYS A 3 -5.71 4.80 25.12
CA LYS A 3 -5.68 3.94 23.94
C LYS A 3 -5.12 4.76 22.78
N LEU A 4 -4.11 4.25 22.08
CA LEU A 4 -3.62 4.89 20.86
C LEU A 4 -4.79 5.07 19.88
N THR A 5 -4.78 6.17 19.14
CA THR A 5 -5.79 6.47 18.12
C THR A 5 -5.07 6.74 16.81
N LEU A 6 -5.58 6.20 15.71
CA LEU A 6 -5.01 6.45 14.39
C LEU A 6 -5.25 7.92 13.98
N PRO A 7 -4.30 8.58 13.32
CA PRO A 7 -4.59 9.82 12.60
C PRO A 7 -5.67 9.57 11.52
N PRO A 8 -6.38 10.62 11.06
CA PRO A 8 -7.41 10.47 10.03
C PRO A 8 -6.89 9.74 8.79
N ILE A 9 -7.55 8.63 8.44
CA ILE A 9 -7.26 7.85 7.24
C ILE A 9 -8.04 8.45 6.06
N PRO A 10 -7.44 8.57 4.86
CA PRO A 10 -8.16 8.99 3.66
C PRO A 10 -9.39 8.12 3.39
N ASP A 11 -10.55 8.73 3.18
CA ASP A 11 -11.73 8.02 2.70
C ASP A 11 -11.56 7.74 1.19
N ILE A 12 -11.46 6.46 0.86
CA ILE A 12 -11.26 5.97 -0.51
C ILE A 12 -12.33 4.92 -0.88
N LYS A 13 -13.53 5.01 -0.30
CA LYS A 13 -14.61 4.02 -0.50
C LYS A 13 -14.90 3.72 -1.98
N GLU A 14 -14.97 4.76 -2.82
CA GLU A 14 -15.23 4.60 -4.26
C GLU A 14 -14.12 3.81 -4.96
N ILE A 15 -12.86 3.97 -4.53
CA ILE A 15 -11.71 3.25 -5.06
C ILE A 15 -11.74 1.79 -4.63
N LYS A 16 -12.09 1.50 -3.37
CA LYS A 16 -12.26 0.12 -2.90
C LYS A 16 -13.35 -0.59 -3.70
N GLN A 17 -14.47 0.08 -3.94
CA GLN A 17 -15.56 -0.47 -4.75
C GLN A 17 -15.14 -0.70 -6.21
N PHE A 18 -14.41 0.24 -6.80
CA PHE A 18 -13.85 0.09 -8.15
C PHE A 18 -12.89 -1.10 -8.24
N ALA A 19 -12.00 -1.26 -7.26
CA ALA A 19 -11.03 -2.34 -7.23
C ALA A 19 -11.70 -3.72 -7.16
N ILE A 20 -12.75 -3.86 -6.36
CA ILE A 20 -13.51 -5.12 -6.24
C ILE A 20 -14.33 -5.40 -7.51
N ASN A 21 -14.89 -4.37 -8.13
CA ASN A 21 -15.78 -4.55 -9.28
C ASN A 21 -15.09 -5.28 -10.45
N GLY A 22 -15.66 -6.41 -10.88
CA GLY A 22 -15.14 -7.22 -11.97
C GLY A 22 -13.83 -7.96 -11.67
N TRP A 23 -13.37 -8.01 -10.41
CA TRP A 23 -12.23 -8.84 -10.03
C TRP A 23 -12.59 -10.33 -10.04
N THR A 24 -11.78 -11.16 -10.70
CA THR A 24 -12.07 -12.59 -10.92
C THR A 24 -10.95 -13.54 -10.51
N LEU A 25 -9.77 -13.03 -10.13
CA LEU A 25 -8.60 -13.86 -9.81
C LEU A 25 -8.58 -14.42 -8.38
N GLY A 26 -9.63 -14.14 -7.60
CA GLY A 26 -9.79 -14.63 -6.22
C GLY A 26 -8.98 -13.84 -5.19
N GLU A 27 -8.80 -14.41 -4.00
CA GLU A 27 -8.28 -13.68 -2.83
C GLU A 27 -6.76 -13.51 -2.79
N ILE A 28 -5.99 -14.32 -3.54
CA ILE A 28 -4.52 -14.32 -3.48
C ILE A 28 -3.93 -12.95 -3.84
N HIS A 29 -4.49 -12.29 -4.85
CA HIS A 29 -4.14 -10.92 -5.26
C HIS A 29 -5.36 -9.99 -5.24
N GLY A 30 -6.39 -10.36 -4.46
CA GLY A 30 -7.68 -9.66 -4.38
C GLY A 30 -7.85 -8.86 -3.09
N LEU A 31 -9.10 -8.71 -2.64
CA LEU A 31 -9.47 -7.83 -1.53
C LEU A 31 -8.66 -8.08 -0.26
N SER A 32 -8.51 -9.35 0.16
CA SER A 32 -7.73 -9.68 1.35
C SER A 32 -6.27 -9.23 1.26
N HIS A 33 -5.65 -9.31 0.08
CA HIS A 33 -4.30 -8.79 -0.17
C HIS A 33 -4.28 -7.26 -0.12
N TRP A 34 -5.16 -6.59 -0.84
CA TRP A 34 -5.23 -5.12 -0.88
C TRP A 34 -5.43 -4.50 0.51
N GLN A 35 -6.29 -5.11 1.34
CA GLN A 35 -6.48 -4.69 2.74
C GLN A 35 -5.21 -4.82 3.57
N ARG A 36 -4.43 -5.90 3.38
CA ARG A 36 -3.14 -6.06 4.07
C ARG A 36 -2.11 -5.08 3.57
N VAL A 37 -2.06 -4.78 2.26
CA VAL A 37 -1.17 -3.73 1.71
C VAL A 37 -1.54 -2.35 2.27
N GLU A 38 -2.82 -2.00 2.34
CA GLU A 38 -3.27 -0.74 2.94
C GLU A 38 -2.82 -0.65 4.41
N ARG A 39 -3.07 -1.73 5.17
CA ARG A 39 -2.70 -1.80 6.57
C ARG A 39 -1.19 -1.69 6.77
N ASN A 40 -0.40 -2.43 6.00
CA ASN A 40 1.06 -2.39 6.06
C ASN A 40 1.58 -0.98 5.75
N GLY A 41 1.05 -0.35 4.71
CA GLY A 41 1.42 1.01 4.31
C GLY A 41 1.11 2.04 5.41
N ILE A 42 -0.05 1.93 6.06
CA ILE A 42 -0.39 2.76 7.23
C ILE A 42 0.62 2.54 8.35
N LEU A 43 0.88 1.30 8.75
CA LEU A 43 1.80 0.98 9.85
C LEU A 43 3.22 1.53 9.60
N LEU A 44 3.75 1.36 8.38
CA LEU A 44 5.06 1.88 7.98
C LEU A 44 5.13 3.42 7.94
N SER A 45 3.97 4.08 7.84
CA SER A 45 3.85 5.54 7.76
C SER A 45 3.68 6.20 9.13
N LEU A 46 3.45 5.43 10.20
CA LEU A 46 3.18 5.97 11.54
C LEU A 46 4.48 6.31 12.29
N ILE A 47 4.42 7.41 13.04
CA ILE A 47 5.41 7.83 14.03
C ILE A 47 4.70 8.36 15.29
N MET A 48 5.42 8.35 16.41
CA MET A 48 4.94 8.97 17.65
C MET A 48 5.34 10.44 17.69
N CYS A 49 4.37 11.35 17.79
CA CYS A 49 4.57 12.79 17.92
C CYS A 49 3.84 13.26 19.19
N ASN A 50 4.58 13.78 20.17
CA ASN A 50 4.01 14.29 21.42
C ASN A 50 3.08 13.32 22.16
N GLY A 51 3.34 12.01 22.06
CA GLY A 51 2.53 10.96 22.69
C GLY A 51 1.32 10.50 21.87
N GLU A 52 1.14 11.00 20.64
CA GLU A 52 0.08 10.60 19.72
C GLU A 52 0.64 10.02 18.42
N LEU A 53 -0.13 9.14 17.77
CA LEU A 53 0.24 8.62 16.45
C LEU A 53 -0.01 9.69 15.39
N CYS A 54 0.98 9.89 14.52
CA CYS A 54 0.91 10.78 13.37
C CYS A 54 1.54 10.10 12.16
N PHE A 55 1.20 10.58 10.96
CA PHE A 55 1.92 10.17 9.76
C PHE A 55 3.24 10.93 9.62
N ARG A 56 4.26 10.24 9.09
CA ARG A 56 5.51 10.85 8.64
C ARG A 56 5.21 11.96 7.64
N LYS A 57 5.79 13.14 7.84
CA LYS A 57 5.51 14.35 7.04
C LYS A 57 5.89 14.20 5.57
N GLU A 58 6.90 13.39 5.29
CA GLU A 58 7.42 13.10 3.95
C GLU A 58 6.64 12.02 3.19
N VAL A 59 5.60 11.44 3.81
CA VAL A 59 4.80 10.35 3.24
C VAL A 59 3.40 10.87 2.90
N ASN A 60 2.99 10.71 1.65
CA ASN A 60 1.61 11.00 1.26
C ASN A 60 0.74 9.76 1.51
N ILE A 61 0.01 9.76 2.63
CA ILE A 61 -0.83 8.62 3.02
C ILE A 61 -1.98 8.36 2.03
N LYS A 62 -2.49 9.40 1.36
CA LYS A 62 -3.53 9.25 0.33
C LYS A 62 -3.04 8.36 -0.81
N VAL A 63 -1.82 8.61 -1.30
CA VAL A 63 -1.20 7.78 -2.35
C VAL A 63 -0.97 6.35 -1.87
N VAL A 64 -0.52 6.14 -0.63
CA VAL A 64 -0.30 4.80 -0.05
C VAL A 64 -1.60 3.98 -0.01
N CYS A 65 -2.70 4.58 0.48
CA CYS A 65 -4.00 3.93 0.53
C CYS A 65 -4.55 3.64 -0.88
N LEU A 66 -4.40 4.56 -1.84
CA LEU A 66 -4.83 4.35 -3.23
C LEU A 66 -4.02 3.24 -3.92
N PHE A 67 -2.71 3.23 -3.74
CA PHE A 67 -1.82 2.20 -4.31
C PHE A 67 -2.26 0.80 -3.88
N ALA A 68 -2.61 0.62 -2.60
CA ALA A 68 -2.98 -0.68 -2.05
C ALA A 68 -4.10 -1.38 -2.83
N TYR A 69 -5.06 -0.63 -3.36
CA TYR A 69 -6.21 -1.15 -4.10
C TYR A 69 -6.06 -1.13 -5.62
N LEU A 70 -5.10 -0.37 -6.16
CA LEU A 70 -4.97 -0.15 -7.60
C LEU A 70 -3.77 -0.87 -8.23
N HIS A 71 -2.70 -1.14 -7.48
CA HIS A 71 -1.45 -1.68 -8.03
C HIS A 71 -1.62 -3.03 -8.75
N ASP A 72 -2.43 -3.93 -8.18
CA ASP A 72 -2.67 -5.29 -8.69
C ASP A 72 -3.98 -5.39 -9.52
N LYS A 73 -4.74 -4.29 -9.66
CA LYS A 73 -6.06 -4.31 -10.31
C LYS A 73 -6.01 -4.77 -11.77
N CYS A 74 -4.86 -4.62 -12.43
CA CYS A 74 -4.65 -4.97 -13.84
C CYS A 74 -3.86 -6.28 -14.04
N ARG A 75 -3.81 -7.16 -13.04
CA ARG A 75 -3.32 -8.53 -13.24
C ARG A 75 -4.20 -9.29 -14.23
N LEU A 76 -3.57 -10.11 -15.05
CA LEU A 76 -4.24 -11.02 -15.99
C LEU A 76 -4.29 -12.47 -15.47
N ASN A 77 -3.46 -12.81 -14.51
CA ASN A 77 -3.40 -14.13 -13.90
C ASN A 77 -2.77 -14.09 -12.49
N ASN A 78 -2.83 -15.22 -11.79
CA ASN A 78 -2.25 -15.41 -10.46
C ASN A 78 -0.74 -15.76 -10.47
N GLU A 79 -0.15 -15.92 -11.64
CA GLU A 79 1.25 -16.32 -11.83
C GLU A 79 2.18 -15.09 -11.94
N THR A 80 3.30 -15.26 -12.66
CA THR A 80 4.31 -14.22 -12.88
C THR A 80 3.84 -13.25 -13.96
N ASP A 81 3.08 -12.23 -13.55
CA ASP A 81 2.58 -11.19 -14.44
C ASP A 81 3.37 -9.88 -14.26
N LEU A 82 4.63 -9.80 -14.70
CA LEU A 82 5.49 -8.64 -14.38
C LEU A 82 4.98 -7.28 -14.90
N LYS A 83 4.08 -7.29 -15.89
CA LYS A 83 3.57 -6.08 -16.56
C LYS A 83 2.29 -5.52 -15.94
N HIS A 84 1.76 -6.10 -14.85
CA HIS A 84 0.53 -5.58 -14.23
C HIS A 84 0.71 -4.17 -13.68
N GLY A 85 1.90 -3.82 -13.18
CA GLY A 85 2.22 -2.46 -12.73
C GLY A 85 2.09 -1.42 -13.84
N GLU A 86 2.67 -1.68 -15.02
CA GLU A 86 2.53 -0.80 -16.20
C GLU A 86 1.06 -0.62 -16.60
N ARG A 87 0.29 -1.71 -16.66
CA ARG A 87 -1.14 -1.63 -17.00
C ARG A 87 -1.95 -0.91 -15.93
N ALA A 88 -1.63 -1.10 -14.66
CA ALA A 88 -2.27 -0.38 -13.56
C ALA A 88 -2.01 1.13 -13.70
N ALA A 89 -0.78 1.53 -14.00
CA ALA A 89 -0.42 2.92 -14.24
C ALA A 89 -1.16 3.51 -15.46
N ASP A 90 -1.28 2.76 -16.56
CA ASP A 90 -2.04 3.20 -17.74
C ASP A 90 -3.54 3.35 -17.42
N MET A 91 -4.10 2.44 -16.60
CA MET A 91 -5.48 2.53 -16.11
C MET A 91 -5.73 3.81 -15.31
N LEU A 92 -4.76 4.29 -14.52
CA LEU A 92 -4.94 5.52 -13.72
C LEU A 92 -5.25 6.74 -14.60
N TYR A 93 -4.66 6.84 -15.78
CA TYR A 93 -4.94 7.93 -16.72
C TYR A 93 -6.41 7.92 -17.18
N THR A 94 -7.02 6.76 -17.35
CA THR A 94 -8.43 6.63 -17.78
C THR A 94 -9.44 7.10 -16.71
N MET A 95 -9.01 7.20 -15.46
CA MET A 95 -9.83 7.63 -14.32
C MET A 95 -9.35 8.94 -13.70
N ARG A 96 -8.40 9.64 -14.35
CA ARG A 96 -7.78 10.88 -13.87
C ARG A 96 -8.82 11.93 -13.47
N ASP A 97 -9.81 12.13 -14.32
CA ASP A 97 -10.84 13.17 -14.16
C ASP A 97 -12.14 12.66 -13.50
N THR A 98 -12.15 11.40 -13.04
CA THR A 98 -13.31 10.77 -12.39
C THR A 98 -12.97 10.37 -10.95
N LEU A 99 -12.54 9.13 -10.72
CA LEU A 99 -12.23 8.60 -9.39
C LEU A 99 -10.98 9.23 -8.77
N LEU A 100 -10.09 9.80 -9.59
CA LEU A 100 -8.84 10.43 -9.14
C LEU A 100 -8.83 11.96 -9.32
N LYS A 101 -10.00 12.58 -9.51
CA LYS A 101 -10.16 14.02 -9.77
C LYS A 101 -9.61 14.92 -8.66
N ASP A 102 -9.58 14.40 -7.43
CA ASP A 102 -9.16 15.14 -6.23
C ASP A 102 -7.64 15.00 -5.94
N LEU A 103 -6.90 14.30 -6.82
CA LEU A 103 -5.44 14.25 -6.75
C LEU A 103 -4.81 15.42 -7.49
N ASP A 104 -3.91 16.15 -6.83
CA ASP A 104 -3.04 17.08 -7.55
C ASP A 104 -2.06 16.33 -8.49
N ASN A 105 -1.34 17.07 -9.34
CA ASN A 105 -0.41 16.47 -10.31
C ASN A 105 0.75 15.71 -9.64
N LYS A 106 1.19 16.13 -8.45
CA LYS A 106 2.25 15.47 -7.71
C LYS A 106 1.73 14.16 -7.09
N GLU A 107 0.56 14.18 -6.48
CA GLU A 107 -0.08 12.99 -5.91
C GLU A 107 -0.34 11.93 -6.99
N PHE A 108 -0.87 12.35 -8.14
CA PHE A 108 -1.08 11.45 -9.27
C PHE A 108 0.24 10.88 -9.80
N SER A 109 1.27 11.71 -9.97
CA SER A 109 2.59 11.25 -10.41
C SER A 109 3.23 10.26 -9.42
N LEU A 110 3.02 10.43 -8.11
CA LEU A 110 3.48 9.47 -7.11
C LEU A 110 2.73 8.14 -7.20
N LEU A 111 1.40 8.17 -7.34
CA LEU A 111 0.57 6.97 -7.48
C LEU A 111 0.92 6.20 -8.76
N GLU A 112 1.06 6.91 -9.88
CA GLU A 112 1.42 6.34 -11.18
C GLU A 112 2.78 5.66 -11.14
N GLN A 113 3.80 6.33 -10.60
CA GLN A 113 5.13 5.73 -10.46
C GLN A 113 5.13 4.55 -9.47
N ALA A 114 4.40 4.64 -8.37
CA ALA A 114 4.28 3.54 -7.42
C ALA A 114 3.67 2.31 -8.10
N CYS A 115 2.55 2.45 -8.81
CA CYS A 115 1.94 1.34 -9.55
C CYS A 115 2.88 0.82 -10.65
N ARG A 116 3.47 1.69 -11.46
CA ARG A 116 4.30 1.27 -12.61
C ARG A 116 5.52 0.47 -12.20
N LEU A 117 6.19 0.87 -11.11
CA LEU A 117 7.55 0.44 -10.82
C LEU A 117 7.66 -0.65 -9.75
N HIS A 118 6.60 -0.95 -9.00
CA HIS A 118 6.69 -1.82 -7.80
C HIS A 118 7.20 -3.24 -8.07
N THR A 119 7.01 -3.76 -9.29
CA THR A 119 7.50 -5.09 -9.71
C THR A 119 8.92 -5.06 -10.28
N THR A 120 9.37 -3.92 -10.79
CA THR A 120 10.59 -3.80 -11.61
C THR A 120 11.74 -3.10 -10.91
N ILE A 121 11.45 -2.29 -9.90
CA ILE A 121 12.46 -1.49 -9.20
C ILE A 121 12.43 -1.78 -7.71
N HIS A 122 13.62 -1.95 -7.14
CA HIS A 122 13.77 -2.21 -5.72
C HIS A 122 13.50 -0.97 -4.86
N LYS A 123 13.99 0.23 -5.21
CA LYS A 123 13.71 1.49 -4.51
C LYS A 123 13.88 2.69 -5.42
N THR A 124 13.19 3.78 -5.11
CA THR A 124 13.18 5.03 -5.87
C THR A 124 13.85 6.18 -5.13
N GLY A 125 13.96 6.08 -3.81
CA GLY A 125 14.39 7.18 -2.94
C GLY A 125 13.26 8.16 -2.60
N ASN A 126 12.05 7.97 -3.14
CA ASN A 126 10.88 8.71 -2.74
C ASN A 126 10.18 7.98 -1.57
N PRO A 127 10.04 8.59 -0.38
CA PRO A 127 9.48 7.91 0.79
C PRO A 127 8.06 7.37 0.61
N THR A 128 7.23 8.02 -0.22
CA THR A 128 5.85 7.56 -0.47
C THR A 128 5.86 6.31 -1.34
N ILE A 129 6.59 6.32 -2.45
CA ILE A 129 6.68 5.18 -3.38
C ILE A 129 7.34 3.98 -2.70
N ASP A 130 8.42 4.23 -1.96
CA ASP A 130 9.18 3.17 -1.29
C ASP A 130 8.36 2.50 -0.17
N ILE A 131 7.48 3.25 0.52
CA ILE A 131 6.50 2.66 1.46
C ILE A 131 5.47 1.80 0.73
N CYS A 132 4.97 2.22 -0.42
CA CYS A 132 4.06 1.40 -1.23
C CYS A 132 4.71 0.05 -1.58
N PHE A 133 5.98 0.06 -1.98
CA PHE A 133 6.72 -1.16 -2.31
C PHE A 133 6.87 -2.07 -1.11
N ASP A 134 7.27 -1.53 0.04
CA ASP A 134 7.46 -2.32 1.26
C ASP A 134 6.15 -2.88 1.78
N ALA A 135 5.05 -2.11 1.66
CA ALA A 135 3.73 -2.55 2.07
C ALA A 135 3.25 -3.81 1.32
N ASP A 136 3.48 -3.87 0.00
CA ASP A 136 3.22 -5.06 -0.82
C ASP A 136 4.21 -6.20 -0.50
N ARG A 137 5.50 -5.90 -0.43
CA ARG A 137 6.54 -6.92 -0.18
C ARG A 137 6.41 -7.59 1.18
N LEU A 138 5.94 -6.89 2.21
CA LEU A 138 5.68 -7.47 3.52
C LEU A 138 4.53 -8.50 3.50
N ASP A 139 3.64 -8.43 2.52
CA ASP A 139 2.54 -9.38 2.34
C ASP A 139 2.91 -10.59 1.46
N LEU A 140 4.17 -10.75 1.06
CA LEU A 140 4.63 -11.86 0.22
C LEU A 140 4.48 -13.24 0.87
N LYS A 141 4.38 -13.31 2.21
CA LYS A 141 4.13 -14.59 2.91
C LYS A 141 2.82 -15.25 2.46
N ARG A 142 1.83 -14.47 2.01
CA ARG A 142 0.56 -14.97 1.49
C ARG A 142 0.75 -15.96 0.33
N VAL A 143 1.82 -15.79 -0.45
CA VAL A 143 2.19 -16.62 -1.61
C VAL A 143 3.41 -17.51 -1.31
N GLY A 144 3.71 -17.74 -0.03
CA GLY A 144 4.80 -18.64 0.40
C GLY A 144 6.20 -18.04 0.28
N ILE A 145 6.33 -16.72 0.08
CA ILE A 145 7.62 -16.05 -0.04
C ILE A 145 7.91 -15.28 1.25
N THR A 146 9.03 -15.61 1.92
CA THR A 146 9.50 -14.83 3.07
C THR A 146 10.03 -13.47 2.60
N PRO A 147 9.53 -12.34 3.15
CA PRO A 147 10.04 -11.02 2.83
C PRO A 147 11.54 -10.94 3.09
N CYS A 148 12.31 -10.49 2.09
CA CYS A 148 13.77 -10.39 2.18
C CYS A 148 14.14 -8.96 2.60
N PRO A 149 14.87 -8.76 3.72
CA PRO A 149 15.27 -7.44 4.19
C PRO A 149 16.01 -6.60 3.12
N ASP A 150 16.97 -7.22 2.43
CA ASP A 150 17.75 -6.58 1.37
C ASP A 150 16.91 -6.22 0.13
N LYS A 151 15.64 -6.63 0.09
CA LYS A 151 14.66 -6.29 -0.95
C LYS A 151 13.64 -5.24 -0.51
N MET A 152 13.75 -4.70 0.69
CA MET A 152 12.94 -3.56 1.15
C MET A 152 13.54 -2.23 0.71
N ALA A 153 12.68 -1.29 0.34
CA ALA A 153 13.02 0.01 -0.17
C ALA A 153 13.34 1.02 0.95
N THR A 154 12.74 0.84 2.13
CA THR A 154 12.97 1.68 3.31
C THR A 154 13.66 0.91 4.42
N SER A 155 14.38 1.64 5.29
CA SER A 155 14.98 1.06 6.50
C SER A 155 13.93 0.51 7.48
N CYS A 156 12.73 1.08 7.50
CA CYS A 156 11.61 0.61 8.30
C CYS A 156 11.09 -0.75 7.78
N GLY A 157 10.89 -0.85 6.47
CA GLY A 157 10.53 -2.11 5.81
C GLY A 157 11.60 -3.17 6.02
N GLU A 158 12.88 -2.83 5.84
CA GLU A 158 14.02 -3.72 6.07
C GLU A 158 13.99 -4.28 7.50
N TYR A 159 13.85 -3.40 8.50
CA TYR A 159 13.77 -3.78 9.91
C TYR A 159 12.63 -4.76 10.20
N TYR A 160 11.44 -4.53 9.64
CA TYR A 160 10.29 -5.42 9.84
C TYR A 160 10.36 -6.71 9.02
N ALA A 161 11.07 -6.70 7.90
CA ALA A 161 11.37 -7.92 7.15
C ALA A 161 12.34 -8.83 7.90
N MET A 162 13.29 -8.26 8.66
CA MET A 162 14.22 -9.03 9.50
C MET A 162 13.49 -9.76 10.64
N ASP A 163 12.45 -9.14 11.19
CA ASP A 163 11.63 -9.70 12.26
C ASP A 163 10.14 -9.45 12.03
N THR A 164 9.54 -10.30 11.21
CA THR A 164 8.11 -10.23 10.89
C THR A 164 7.20 -10.47 12.11
N LEU A 165 7.68 -11.13 13.17
CA LEU A 165 6.90 -11.29 14.41
C LEU A 165 6.76 -9.94 15.12
N ARG A 166 7.82 -9.13 15.10
CA ARG A 166 7.76 -7.76 15.59
C ARG A 166 6.80 -6.88 14.77
N PHE A 167 6.71 -7.09 13.46
CA PHE A 167 5.71 -6.38 12.65
C PHE A 167 4.27 -6.78 13.01
N MET A 168 4.01 -8.07 13.22
CA MET A 168 2.72 -8.55 13.74
C MET A 168 2.41 -7.97 15.13
N ALA A 169 3.42 -7.85 16.00
CA ALA A 169 3.26 -7.23 17.30
C ALA A 169 2.94 -5.73 17.20
N LEU A 170 3.52 -5.00 16.24
CA LEU A 170 3.13 -3.63 15.96
C LEU A 170 1.65 -3.58 15.54
N ASP A 171 1.25 -4.40 14.58
CA ASP A 171 -0.12 -4.42 14.05
C ASP A 171 -1.16 -4.65 15.16
N MET A 172 -0.90 -5.58 16.09
CA MET A 172 -1.78 -5.86 17.22
C MET A 172 -1.90 -4.68 18.22
N ASN A 173 -0.90 -3.82 18.30
CA ASN A 173 -0.88 -2.68 19.22
C ASN A 173 -1.49 -1.41 18.62
N ILE A 174 -1.59 -1.33 17.30
CA ILE A 174 -2.20 -0.19 16.61
C ILE A 174 -3.67 -0.53 16.34
N PRO A 175 -4.63 0.37 16.66
CA PRO A 175 -6.04 0.12 16.36
C PRO A 175 -6.26 -0.28 14.90
N PRO A 176 -7.22 -1.18 14.61
CA PRO A 176 -7.57 -1.50 13.24
C PRO A 176 -8.15 -0.25 12.55
N ILE A 177 -8.11 -0.25 11.22
CA ILE A 177 -8.84 0.74 10.42
C ILE A 177 -10.33 0.46 10.62
N THR A 178 -11.10 1.45 11.04
CA THR A 178 -12.57 1.36 11.02
C THR A 178 -12.99 1.35 9.56
N THR A 179 -13.29 0.17 9.03
CA THR A 179 -13.64 0.01 7.62
C THR A 179 -15.14 -0.20 7.50
N ASP A 180 -15.83 0.79 6.93
CA ASP A 180 -17.15 0.62 6.34
C ASP A 180 -16.94 0.19 4.87
N VAL A 181 -16.58 -1.07 4.64
CA VAL A 181 -16.69 -1.69 3.31
C VAL A 181 -17.90 -2.62 3.30
#